data_AF-R4Z726-F1
#
_entry.id   AF-R4Z726-F1
#
_cell.length_a   1.000
_cell.length_b   1.000
_cell.length_c   1.000
_cell.angle_alpha   90.00
_cell.angle_beta   90.00
_cell.angle_gamma   90.00
#
_symmetry.space_group_name_H-M   'P 1'
#
loop_
_entity.id
_entity.type
_entity.pdbx_description
1 polymer ?
#
loop_
_entity_poly.entity_id
_entity_poly.type
_entity_poly.pdbx_seq_one_letter_code
_entity_poly.pdbx_strand_id
1 'polypeptide(L)' 'MSITAELSALSTALDELTARVVGLADGRGADDEDPIRADLQEVERQLTQAARRVAKSLRSLNA' A
#
# COMPACT_ATOMS: atom_id res chain seq x y z
N MET A 1 2.41 -3.73 -24.18
CA MET A 1 1.67 -3.45 -22.94
C MET A 1 1.61 -1.94 -22.76
N SER A 2 0.46 -1.35 -22.40
CA SER A 2 0.33 0.10 -22.23
C SER A 2 0.75 0.51 -20.82
N ILE A 3 1.48 1.62 -20.68
CA ILE A 3 1.89 2.16 -19.37
C ILE A 3 0.69 2.42 -18.44
N THR A 4 -0.46 2.82 -18.98
CA THR A 4 -1.70 3.01 -18.20
C THR A 4 -2.20 1.68 -17.63
N ALA A 5 -2.10 0.59 -18.39
CA ALA A 5 -2.51 -0.74 -17.93
C ALA A 5 -1.56 -1.25 -16.83
N GLU A 6 -0.24 -1.06 -17.01
CA GLU A 6 0.78 -1.42 -16.01
C GLU A 6 0.59 -0.66 -14.69
N LEU A 7 0.36 0.66 -14.75
CA LEU A 7 0.12 1.46 -13.56
C LEU A 7 -1.20 1.11 -12.87
N SER A 8 -2.23 0.72 -13.62
CA SER A 8 -3.49 0.25 -13.06
C SER A 8 -3.30 -1.06 -12.30
N ALA A 9 -2.58 -2.01 -12.90
CA ALA A 9 -2.22 -3.27 -12.25
C ALA A 9 -1.36 -3.05 -10.99
N LEU A 10 -0.40 -2.11 -11.04
CA LEU A 10 0.41 -1.74 -9.88
C LEU A 10 -0.42 -1.12 -8.76
N SER A 11 -1.41 -0.29 -9.10
CA SER A 11 -2.33 0.28 -8.10
C SER A 11 -3.09 -0.82 -7.36
N THR A 12 -3.66 -1.80 -8.10
CA THR A 12 -4.35 -2.95 -7.50
C THR A 12 -3.42 -3.77 -6.60
N ALA A 13 -2.20 -4.06 -7.06
CA ALA A 13 -1.23 -4.81 -6.28
C ALA A 13 -0.82 -4.08 -4.99
N LEU A 14 -0.71 -2.74 -5.02
CA LEU A 14 -0.42 -1.93 -3.83
C LEU A 14 -1.58 -1.96 -2.83
N ASP A 15 -2.83 -1.91 -3.29
CA ASP A 15 -4.00 -2.00 -2.43
C ASP A 15 -4.09 -3.37 -1.75
N GLU A 16 -3.88 -4.45 -2.50
CA GLU A 16 -3.84 -5.83 -1.97
C GLU A 16 -2.71 -6.03 -0.95
N LEU A 17 -1.51 -5.52 -1.24
CA LEU A 17 -0.37 -5.61 -0.32
C LEU A 17 -0.62 -4.79 0.95
N THR A 18 -1.21 -3.60 0.83
CA THR A 18 -1.57 -2.76 1.98
C THR A 18 -2.56 -3.49 2.88
N ALA A 19 -3.63 -4.08 2.32
CA ALA A 19 -4.61 -4.83 3.09
C ALA A 19 -3.99 -6.03 3.84
N ARG A 20 -3.04 -6.73 3.21
CA ARG A 20 -2.32 -7.84 3.84
C ARG A 20 -1.45 -7.37 5.00
N VAL A 21 -0.74 -6.26 4.86
CA VAL A 21 0.09 -5.68 5.92
C VAL A 21 -0.75 -5.24 7.12
N VAL A 22 -1.89 -4.58 6.86
CA VAL A 22 -2.86 -4.19 7.91
C VAL A 22 -3.35 -5.43 8.66
N GLY A 23 -3.77 -6.49 7.95
CA GLY A 23 -4.22 -7.73 8.59
C GLY A 23 -3.13 -8.41 9.44
N LEU A 24 -1.86 -8.32 9.03
CA LEU A 24 -0.74 -8.81 9.84
C LEU A 24 -0.54 -7.97 11.10
N ALA A 25 -0.68 -6.64 11.01
CA ALA A 25 -0.54 -5.74 12.15
C ALA A 25 -1.68 -5.93 13.16
N ASP A 26 -2.92 -6.04 12.67
CA ASP A 26 -4.12 -6.25 13.49
C ASP A 26 -4.08 -7.60 14.23
N GLY A 27 -3.53 -8.64 13.58
CA GLY A 27 -3.38 -9.97 14.17
C GLY A 27 -2.39 -10.05 15.34
N ARG A 28 -1.56 -9.03 15.57
CA ARG A 28 -0.58 -9.02 16.67
C ARG A 28 -1.15 -8.49 17.99
N GLY A 29 -2.38 -7.99 18.01
CA GLY A 29 -3.04 -7.49 19.22
C GLY A 29 -2.56 -6.10 19.66
N ALA A 30 -3.10 -5.64 20.79
CA ALA A 30 -2.90 -4.28 21.30
C ALA A 30 -1.63 -4.11 22.15
N ASP A 31 -0.79 -5.14 22.32
CA ASP A 31 0.41 -5.04 23.16
C ASP A 31 1.32 -3.92 22.63
N ASP A 32 1.46 -2.87 23.45
CA ASP A 32 2.18 -1.63 23.13
C ASP A 32 3.69 -1.86 22.95
N GLU A 33 4.20 -3.06 23.26
CA GLU A 33 5.62 -3.43 23.16
C GLU A 33 5.96 -4.31 21.95
N ASP A 34 5.05 -4.59 21.01
CA ASP A 34 5.40 -5.39 19.82
C ASP A 34 6.19 -4.54 18.78
N PRO A 35 7.51 -4.70 18.65
CA PRO A 35 8.31 -3.92 17.71
C PRO A 35 7.93 -4.20 16.25
N ILE A 36 7.42 -5.40 15.94
CA ILE A 36 7.01 -5.77 14.59
C ILE A 36 5.75 -4.98 14.19
N ARG A 37 4.88 -4.65 15.14
CA ARG A 37 3.68 -3.86 14.86
C ARG A 37 4.02 -2.46 14.39
N ALA A 38 5.00 -1.81 15.02
CA ALA A 38 5.48 -0.49 14.61
C ALA A 38 6.08 -0.53 13.19
N ASP A 39 6.88 -1.55 12.89
CA ASP A 39 7.45 -1.75 11.56
C ASP A 39 6.36 -1.97 10.50
N LEU A 40 5.35 -2.79 10.80
CA LEU A 40 4.23 -3.05 9.88
C LEU A 40 3.39 -1.79 9.60
N GLN A 41 3.17 -0.95 10.62
CA GLN A 41 2.49 0.35 10.45
C GLN A 41 3.30 1.31 9.57
N GLU A 42 4.63 1.33 9.71
CA GLU A 42 5.48 2.12 8.82
C GLU A 42 5.41 1.60 7.38
N VAL A 43 5.42 0.28 7.18
CA VAL A 43 5.24 -0.34 5.86
C VAL A 43 3.88 0.06 5.25
N GLU A 44 2.78 -0.04 6.01
CA GLU A 44 1.44 0.40 5.58
C GLU A 44 1.47 1.87 5.11
N ARG A 45 2.11 2.74 5.89
CA ARG A 45 2.22 4.17 5.55
C ARG A 45 2.98 4.40 4.25
N GLN A 46 4.06 3.65 4.02
CA GLN A 46 4.85 3.73 2.79
C GLN A 46 4.07 3.21 1.58
N LEU A 47 3.36 2.09 1.71
CA LEU A 47 2.51 1.53 0.66
C LEU A 47 1.37 2.47 0.27
N THR A 48 0.71 3.07 1.27
CA THR A 48 -0.33 4.09 1.04
C THR A 48 0.21 5.29 0.26
N GLN A 49 1.42 5.76 0.58
CA GLN A 49 2.07 6.84 -0.17
C GLN A 49 2.41 6.42 -1.60
N ALA A 50 2.88 5.19 -1.81
CA ALA A 50 3.15 4.65 -3.14
C ALA A 50 1.86 4.59 -3.98
N ALA A 51 0.77 4.06 -3.42
CA ALA A 51 -0.54 3.97 -4.08
C ALA A 51 -1.03 5.36 -4.52
N ARG A 52 -0.93 6.36 -3.64
CA ARG A 52 -1.29 7.76 -3.96
C ARG A 52 -0.47 8.33 -5.13
N ARG A 53 0.83 8.03 -5.19
CA ARG A 53 1.72 8.47 -6.28
C ARG A 53 1.35 7.80 -7.60
N VAL A 54 1.10 6.48 -7.60
CA VAL A 54 0.66 5.73 -8.78
C VAL A 54 -0.68 6.26 -9.30
N ALA A 55 -1.66 6.44 -8.41
CA ALA A 55 -2.97 7.00 -8.76
C ALA A 55 -2.87 8.42 -9.34
N LYS A 56 -1.93 9.25 -8.83
CA LYS A 56 -1.65 10.57 -9.39
C LYS A 56 -1.11 10.47 -10.82
N SER A 57 -0.15 9.59 -11.06
CA SER A 57 0.41 9.36 -12.41
C SER A 57 -0.65 8.86 -13.40
N LEU A 58 -1.53 7.94 -12.97
CA LEU A 58 -2.65 7.48 -13.79
C LEU A 58 -3.59 8.63 -14.20
N ARG A 59 -3.95 9.51 -13.25
CA ARG A 59 -4.77 10.69 -13.56
C ARG A 59 -4.09 11.63 -14.56
N SER A 60 -2.78 11.82 -14.45
CA SER A 60 -2.01 12.64 -15.39
C SER A 60 -1.93 12.05 -16.80
N LEU A 61 -2.00 10.73 -16.96
CA LEU A 61 -1.97 10.07 -18.26
C LEU A 61 -3.33 10.02 -18.96
N ASN A 62 -4.41 10.16 -18.20
CA ASN A 62 -5.78 10.13 -18.70
C ASN A 62 -6.38 11.54 -18.94
N ALA A 63 -5.61 12.59 -18.65
CA ALA A 63 -5.98 13.99 -18.87
C ALA A 63 -5.49 14.46 -20.25
#